data_AF-A0A953SK14-F1
#
_entry.id   AF-A0A953SK14-F1
#
_cell.length_a   1.000
_cell.length_b   1.000
_cell.length_c   1.000
_cell.angle_alpha   90.00
_cell.angle_beta   90.00
_cell.angle_gamma   90.00
#
_symmetry.space_group_name_H-M   'P 1'
#
loop_
_entity.id
_entity.type
_entity.pdbx_description
1 polymer ?
#
loop_
_entity_poly.entity_id
_entity_poly.type
_entity_poly.pdbx_seq_one_letter_code
_entity_poly.pdbx_strand_id
1 'polypeptide(L)' 'MDKLIITGQVPLHGEIRISGAKNAALPILAATLLAETPVTIGNVPHLHDVTTT' A
#
# COMPACT_ATOMS: atom_id res chain seq x y z
N MET A 1 1.17 -10.03 -19.71
CA MET A 1 0.22 -8.90 -19.81
C MET A 1 -0.97 -9.31 -18.97
N ASP A 2 -1.11 -8.68 -17.81
CA ASP A 2 -2.04 -9.14 -16.80
C ASP A 2 -3.46 -8.71 -17.18
N LYS A 3 -4.44 -9.56 -16.87
CA LYS A 3 -5.85 -9.32 -17.17
C LYS A 3 -6.69 -9.65 -15.95
N LEU A 4 -7.70 -8.82 -15.70
CA LEU A 4 -8.75 -9.10 -14.73
C LEU A 4 -10.01 -9.48 -15.50
N ILE A 5 -10.49 -10.72 -15.34
CA ILE A 5 -11.77 -11.18 -15.87
C ILE A 5 -12.74 -11.24 -14.69
N ILE A 6 -13.79 -10.41 -14.73
CA ILE A 6 -14.76 -10.29 -13.63
C ILE A 6 -16.11 -10.83 -14.08
N THR A 7 -16.69 -11.75 -13.30
CA THR A 7 -18.05 -12.25 -13.49
C THR A 7 -18.95 -11.61 -12.43
N GLY A 8 -20.02 -10.92 -12.87
CA GLY A 8 -20.91 -10.17 -11.99
C GLY A 8 -22.05 -10.99 -11.37
N GLN A 9 -23.15 -10.30 -11.04
CA GLN A 9 -24.44 -10.85 -10.53
C GLN A 9 -24.48 -11.27 -9.06
N VAL A 10 -23.39 -11.13 -8.30
CA VAL A 10 -23.35 -11.46 -6.87
C VAL A 10 -23.09 -10.19 -6.04
N PRO A 11 -23.99 -9.79 -5.12
CA PRO A 11 -23.72 -8.69 -4.20
C PRO A 11 -22.57 -9.07 -3.25
N LEU A 12 -21.67 -8.13 -2.99
CA LEU A 12 -20.58 -8.33 -2.04
C LEU A 12 -21.12 -8.34 -0.60
N HIS A 13 -20.67 -9.29 0.21
CA HIS A 13 -20.98 -9.37 1.63
C HIS A 13 -19.74 -9.79 2.43
N GLY A 14 -19.43 -9.06 3.49
CA GLY A 14 -18.29 -9.31 4.36
C GLY A 14 -17.51 -8.04 4.69
N GLU A 15 -16.36 -8.22 5.31
CA GLU A 15 -15.46 -7.15 5.74
C GLU A 15 -14.04 -7.44 5.26
N ILE A 16 -13.31 -6.37 4.93
CA ILE A 16 -11.90 -6.45 4.59
C ILE A 16 -11.13 -5.37 5.35
N ARG A 17 -9.84 -5.62 5.58
CA ARG A 17 -8.93 -4.61 6.13
C ARG A 17 -8.21 -3.91 4.99
N ILE A 18 -8.13 -2.59 5.08
CA ILE A 18 -7.41 -1.77 4.12
C ILE A 18 -5.99 -1.55 4.66
N SER A 19 -5.01 -1.48 3.77
CA SER A 19 -3.65 -1.06 4.10
C SER A 19 -3.56 0.46 4.25
N GLY A 20 -2.41 0.96 4.72
CA GLY A 20 -2.17 2.40 4.86
C GLY A 20 -2.19 3.16 3.53
N ALA A 21 -2.29 4.48 3.62
CA ALA A 21 -2.39 5.32 2.44
C ALA A 21 -1.05 5.47 1.71
N LYS A 22 -1.04 5.21 0.40
CA LYS A 22 0.12 5.41 -0.48
C LYS A 22 0.73 6.80 -0.32
N ASN A 23 -0.12 7.83 -0.37
CA ASN A 23 0.33 9.22 -0.35
C ASN A 23 0.82 9.68 1.03
N ALA A 24 0.57 8.89 2.08
CA ALA A 24 1.23 9.07 3.37
C ALA A 24 2.55 8.27 3.43
N ALA A 25 2.55 7.02 2.94
CA ALA A 25 3.71 6.15 2.96
C ALA A 25 4.91 6.74 2.18
N LEU A 26 4.69 7.28 0.98
CA LEU A 26 5.77 7.81 0.13
C LEU A 26 6.57 8.96 0.79
N PRO A 27 5.96 10.04 1.31
CA PRO A 27 6.72 11.10 1.99
C PRO A 27 7.30 10.62 3.33
N ILE A 28 6.64 9.70 4.03
CA ILE A 28 7.20 9.10 5.27
C ILE A 28 8.49 8.33 4.95
N LEU A 29 8.51 7.52 3.88
CA LEU A 29 9.70 6.83 3.39
C LEU A 29 10.81 7.82 3.03
N ALA A 30 10.49 8.90 2.32
CA ALA A 30 11.48 9.94 2.00
C ALA A 30 12.04 10.61 3.28
N ALA A 31 11.18 10.85 4.28
CA ALA A 31 11.58 11.48 5.54
C ALA A 31 12.54 10.60 6.37
N THR A 32 12.58 9.27 6.17
CA THR A 32 13.54 8.42 6.90
C THR A 32 14.99 8.71 6.53
N LEU A 33 15.25 9.38 5.40
CA LEU A 33 16.58 9.85 5.02
C LEU A 33 17.15 10.89 6.02
N LEU A 34 16.27 11.54 6.78
CA LEU A 34 16.66 12.53 7.79
C LEU A 34 16.99 11.91 9.16
N ALA A 35 16.74 10.61 9.35
CA ALA A 35 16.93 9.94 10.63
C ALA A 35 18.37 9.47 10.82
N GLU A 36 18.93 9.68 12.02
CA GLU A 36 20.27 9.20 12.40
C GLU A 36 20.28 7.71 12.80
N THR A 37 19.10 7.12 13.01
CA THR A 37 18.92 5.72 13.43
C THR A 37 17.86 5.03 12.56
N PRO A 38 17.87 3.67 12.48
CA PRO A 38 16.87 2.94 11.72
C PRO A 38 15.43 3.29 12.09
N VAL A 39 14.58 3.46 11.08
CA VAL A 39 13.14 3.71 11.23
C VAL A 39 12.36 2.51 10.72
N THR A 40 11.38 2.04 11.50
CA THR A 40 10.45 0.98 11.07
C THR A 40 9.08 1.60 10.83
N ILE A 41 8.52 1.39 9.63
CA ILE A 41 7.20 1.91 9.24
C ILE A 41 6.24 0.72 9.13
N GLY A 42 5.15 0.76 9.91
CA GLY A 42 4.07 -0.22 9.86
C GLY A 42 2.94 0.16 8.89
N ASN A 43 2.07 -0.79 8.56
CA ASN A 43 0.89 -0.59 7.73
C ASN A 43 1.16 0.03 6.34
N VAL A 44 2.30 -0.29 5.74
CA VAL A 44 2.66 0.19 4.39
C VAL A 44 1.89 -0.61 3.33
N PRO A 45 1.24 0.04 2.35
CA PRO A 45 0.52 -0.67 1.30
C PRO A 45 1.48 -1.34 0.31
N HIS A 46 1.15 -2.55 -0.13
CA HIS A 46 1.89 -3.22 -1.19
C HIS A 46 1.43 -2.72 -2.57
N LEU A 47 2.16 -1.76 -3.11
CA LEU A 47 1.89 -1.13 -4.40
C LEU A 47 3.21 -0.97 -5.16
N HIS A 48 3.15 -0.94 -6.49
CA HIS A 48 4.33 -0.73 -7.32
C HIS A 48 5.11 0.53 -6.95
N ASP A 49 4.42 1.62 -6.66
CA ASP A 49 5.04 2.88 -6.24
C ASP A 49 5.90 2.72 -4.98
N VAL A 50 5.53 1.80 -4.07
CA VAL A 50 6.26 1.50 -2.82
C VAL A 50 7.38 0.47 -3.05
N THR A 51 7.14 -0.54 -3.88
CA THR A 51 8.15 -1.58 -4.18
C THR A 51 9.29 -1.04 -5.04
N THR A 52 9.03 -0.03 -5.88
CA THR A 52 10.00 0.54 -6.82
C THR A 52 10.78 1.73 -6.22
N THR A 53 10.36 2.27 -5.06
CA THR A 53 11.08 3.39 -4.42
C THR A 53 12.44 2.97 -3.87
#